data_AF-A0A2V7PCM2-F1
#
_entry.id   AF-A0A2V7PCM2-F1
#
_cell.length_a   1.000
_cell.length_b   1.000
_cell.length_c   1.000
_cell.angle_alpha   90.00
_cell.angle_beta   90.00
_cell.angle_gamma   90.00
#
_symmetry.space_group_name_H-M   'P 1'
#
loop_
_entity.id
_entity.type
_entity.pdbx_description
1 polymer ?
#
loop_
_entity_poly.entity_id
_entity_poly.type
_entity_poly.pdbx_seq_one_letter_code
_entity_poly.pdbx_strand_id
1 'polypeptide(L)'
;MSFRDIEKSFFDLYWHMDPVAATQAGVPGQIRVSLRRFEKLKPQAKNPEFWLSHLLGGLHHLLLSADRTPAEKAAAAIGRLEDIPDFLDDLKATLEEPVRVFVETALRMSEGGRLLVKELAAALGAQAPMHATRLAAAAEQASAALFKFDSNLERWLEMGTEQFAIGEEAFNFLLHYQHALRDTAPELWRYGLRLKEEIEADLVRFATRLDGGGKPWPELVDKLRGDHPTPNELVEAYAKEMARAHDFVAERRLAPIPKAPLGVIPTPAFMRPVIPYAAYDSPGAYSRDRTGWFYVTVPDARLPSAQQERILRDHCRYELAATALHEGYPGHHLQLVIAKELPSHVRKNLWTPLTVEGWALYCEDMMGEQGFYASDEEL
;
A
#
# COMPACT_ATOMS: atom_id res chain seq x y z
N MET A 1 -7.94 -8.14 27.58
CA MET A 1 -6.49 -7.90 27.43
C MET A 1 -6.32 -6.50 26.86
N SER A 2 -5.47 -5.64 27.41
CA SER A 2 -5.29 -4.29 26.88
C SER A 2 -4.34 -4.29 25.68
N PHE A 3 -4.42 -3.32 24.77
CA PHE A 3 -3.47 -3.21 23.65
C PHE A 3 -2.01 -3.12 24.12
N ARG A 4 -1.76 -2.53 25.29
CA ARG A 4 -0.44 -2.53 25.93
C ARG A 4 0.04 -3.94 26.28
N ASP A 5 -0.87 -4.84 26.63
CA ASP A 5 -0.52 -6.23 26.93
C ASP A 5 -0.20 -6.99 25.66
N ILE A 6 -0.93 -6.75 24.56
CA ILE A 6 -0.67 -7.34 23.23
C ILE A 6 0.66 -6.83 22.67
N GLU A 7 0.89 -5.51 22.69
CA GLU A 7 2.14 -4.90 22.27
C GLU A 7 3.32 -5.43 23.07
N LYS A 8 3.18 -5.48 24.39
CA LYS A 8 4.23 -6.01 25.28
C LYS A 8 4.50 -7.48 25.00
N SER A 9 3.47 -8.32 24.86
CA SER A 9 3.64 -9.74 24.53
C SER A 9 4.31 -9.95 23.17
N PHE A 10 4.02 -9.11 22.18
CA PHE A 10 4.61 -9.24 20.85
C PHE A 10 6.08 -8.80 20.81
N PHE A 11 6.44 -7.70 21.49
CA PHE A 11 7.83 -7.29 21.62
C PHE A 11 8.63 -8.24 22.51
N ASP A 12 8.08 -8.69 23.64
CA ASP A 12 8.73 -9.63 24.57
C ASP A 12 9.06 -10.99 23.91
N LEU A 13 8.27 -11.42 22.91
CA LEU A 13 8.46 -12.69 22.20
C LEU A 13 9.70 -12.72 21.29
N TYR A 14 10.02 -11.60 20.64
CA TYR A 14 11.13 -11.50 19.66
C TYR A 14 12.34 -10.73 20.18
N TRP A 15 12.11 -9.79 21.08
CA TRP A 15 13.12 -8.95 21.69
C TRP A 15 12.87 -8.98 23.19
N HIS A 16 13.67 -9.73 23.96
CA HIS A 16 13.64 -9.72 25.43
C HIS A 16 14.08 -8.37 26.04
N MET A 17 13.76 -7.26 25.37
CA MET A 17 14.17 -5.90 25.65
C MET A 17 12.95 -5.08 26.05
N ASP A 18 13.12 -4.23 27.06
CA ASP A 18 12.19 -3.14 27.37
C ASP A 18 11.78 -2.41 26.06
N PRO A 19 10.48 -2.15 25.81
CA PRO A 19 10.00 -1.41 24.64
C PRO A 19 10.77 -0.12 24.33
N VAL A 20 11.31 0.57 25.35
CA VAL A 20 12.20 1.74 25.15
C VAL A 20 13.53 1.33 24.53
N ALA A 21 14.15 0.27 25.04
CA ALA A 21 15.40 -0.27 24.52
C ALA A 21 15.25 -0.86 23.12
N ALA A 22 14.12 -1.55 22.83
CA ALA A 22 13.80 -2.03 21.49
C ALA A 22 13.65 -0.87 20.48
N THR A 23 13.00 0.22 20.90
CA THR A 23 12.86 1.45 20.10
C THR A 23 14.23 2.10 19.83
N GLN A 24 15.08 2.19 20.85
CA GLN A 24 16.44 2.75 20.71
C GLN A 24 17.34 1.90 19.82
N ALA A 25 17.18 0.57 19.81
CA ALA A 25 17.90 -0.33 18.91
C ALA A 25 17.39 -0.26 17.46
N GLY A 26 16.11 0.03 17.25
CA GLY A 26 15.49 0.08 15.92
C GLY A 26 15.89 1.30 15.07
N VAL A 27 16.16 2.46 15.68
CA VAL A 27 16.58 3.68 14.93
C VAL A 27 17.91 3.47 14.18
N PRO A 28 18.99 2.97 14.80
CA PRO A 28 20.20 2.59 14.07
C PRO A 28 19.95 1.60 12.94
N GLY A 29 19.02 0.65 13.12
CA GLY A 29 18.61 -0.30 12.08
C GLY A 29 18.02 0.41 10.87
N GLN A 30 17.06 1.31 11.06
CA GLN A 30 16.46 2.10 9.98
C GLN A 30 17.48 2.98 9.24
N ILE A 31 18.41 3.62 9.96
CA ILE A 31 19.49 4.40 9.34
C ILE A 31 20.38 3.49 8.48
N ARG A 32 20.78 2.32 9.00
CA ARG A 32 21.58 1.33 8.25
C ARG A 32 20.87 0.87 6.99
N VAL A 33 19.57 0.55 7.07
CA VAL A 33 18.76 0.15 5.91
C VAL A 33 18.69 1.28 4.90
N SER A 34 18.45 2.52 5.35
CA SER A 34 18.36 3.69 4.48
C SER A 34 19.68 3.94 3.75
N LEU A 35 20.81 3.99 4.47
CA LEU A 35 22.14 4.14 3.86
C LEU A 35 22.42 3.01 2.87
N ARG A 36 22.17 1.75 3.25
CA ARG A 36 22.38 0.60 2.37
C ARG A 36 21.55 0.70 1.09
N ARG A 37 20.30 1.14 1.19
CA ARG A 37 19.43 1.35 0.01
C ARG A 37 20.02 2.39 -0.92
N PHE A 38 20.39 3.57 -0.42
CA PHE A 38 20.93 4.64 -1.26
C PHE A 38 22.32 4.33 -1.83
N GLU A 39 23.17 3.58 -1.11
CA GLU A 39 24.53 3.23 -1.55
C GLU A 39 24.57 2.04 -2.52
N LYS A 40 23.76 1.00 -2.27
CA LYS A 40 23.83 -0.27 -3.01
C LYS A 40 22.68 -0.46 -3.99
N LEU A 41 21.44 -0.19 -3.56
CA LEU A 41 20.28 -0.34 -4.44
C LEU A 41 20.10 0.88 -5.36
N LYS A 42 20.53 2.05 -4.88
CA LYS A 42 20.53 3.33 -5.59
C LYS A 42 19.18 3.64 -6.26
N PRO A 43 18.04 3.58 -5.56
CA PRO A 43 16.73 3.87 -6.18
C PRO A 43 16.71 5.24 -6.84
N GLN A 44 17.39 6.23 -6.27
CA GLN A 44 17.54 7.57 -6.83
C GLN A 44 18.20 7.59 -8.23
N ALA A 45 19.07 6.63 -8.55
CA ALA A 45 19.77 6.57 -9.84
C ALA A 45 19.18 5.50 -10.78
N LYS A 46 18.55 4.46 -10.25
CA LYS A 46 18.12 3.28 -11.02
C LYS A 46 16.62 3.17 -11.22
N ASN A 47 15.84 3.89 -10.41
CA ASN A 47 14.39 3.76 -10.36
C ASN A 47 13.74 5.14 -10.61
N PRO A 48 13.28 5.46 -11.84
CA PRO A 48 12.48 6.67 -12.07
C PRO A 48 11.13 6.66 -11.37
N GLU A 49 10.53 5.49 -11.12
CA GLU A 49 9.27 5.35 -10.37
C GLU A 49 9.44 5.90 -8.95
N PHE A 50 10.59 5.68 -8.31
CA PHE A 50 10.90 6.25 -7.00
C PHE A 50 10.65 7.76 -6.97
N TRP A 51 11.12 8.50 -7.97
CA TRP A 51 10.93 9.95 -8.04
C TRP A 51 9.47 10.35 -8.30
N LEU A 52 8.81 9.68 -9.25
CA LEU A 52 7.43 9.98 -9.60
C LEU A 52 6.46 9.64 -8.45
N SER A 53 6.71 8.58 -7.70
CA SER A 53 5.97 8.23 -6.49
C SER A 53 6.05 9.32 -5.43
N HIS A 54 7.22 9.92 -5.22
CA HIS A 54 7.37 11.04 -4.28
C HIS A 54 6.66 12.31 -4.77
N LEU A 55 6.81 12.65 -6.05
CA LEU A 55 6.18 13.82 -6.67
C LEU A 55 4.65 13.71 -6.61
N LEU A 56 4.10 12.61 -7.14
CA LEU A 56 2.66 12.43 -7.29
C LEU A 56 1.99 12.11 -5.96
N GLY A 57 2.65 11.32 -5.09
CA GLY A 57 2.19 11.08 -3.73
C GLY A 57 2.07 12.38 -2.92
N GLY A 58 3.05 13.30 -3.05
CA GLY A 58 3.00 14.60 -2.40
C GLY A 58 1.82 15.49 -2.82
N LEU A 59 1.42 15.42 -4.10
CA LEU A 59 0.22 16.10 -4.60
C LEU A 59 -1.07 15.42 -4.11
N HIS A 60 -1.11 14.10 -4.16
CA HIS A 60 -2.26 13.30 -3.76
C HIS A 60 -2.55 13.41 -2.26
N HIS A 61 -1.55 13.28 -1.40
CA HIS A 61 -1.68 13.48 0.04
C HIS A 61 -2.13 14.91 0.38
N LEU A 62 -1.62 15.91 -0.35
CA LEU A 62 -2.10 17.28 -0.18
C LEU A 62 -3.59 17.37 -0.52
N LEU A 63 -4.03 16.76 -1.62
CA LEU A 63 -5.43 16.77 -2.06
C LEU A 63 -6.35 16.16 -1.00
N LEU A 64 -5.98 15.02 -0.42
CA LEU A 64 -6.82 14.30 0.55
C LEU A 64 -6.78 14.89 1.97
N SER A 65 -5.67 15.48 2.39
CA SER A 65 -5.51 15.96 3.77
C SER A 65 -6.51 17.06 4.13
N ALA A 66 -7.16 16.90 5.29
CA ALA A 66 -8.02 17.92 5.91
C ALA A 66 -7.29 18.85 6.90
N ASP A 67 -5.95 18.79 6.98
CA ASP A 67 -5.16 19.58 7.95
C ASP A 67 -5.07 21.07 7.66
N ARG A 68 -5.46 21.50 6.45
CA ARG A 68 -5.21 22.83 5.90
C ARG A 68 -6.45 23.38 5.23
N THR A 69 -6.58 24.70 5.24
CA THR A 69 -7.63 25.40 4.50
C THR A 69 -7.46 25.22 2.99
N PRO A 70 -8.53 25.33 2.19
CA PRO A 70 -8.42 25.26 0.74
C PRO A 70 -7.42 26.25 0.13
N ALA A 71 -7.31 27.46 0.68
CA ALA A 71 -6.35 28.46 0.22
C ALA A 71 -4.89 28.06 0.50
N GLU A 72 -4.59 27.53 1.70
CA GLU A 72 -3.25 27.01 2.03
C GLU A 72 -2.88 25.81 1.15
N LYS A 73 -3.84 24.91 0.89
CA LYS A 73 -3.65 23.78 -0.03
C LYS A 73 -3.39 24.26 -1.46
N ALA A 74 -4.16 25.22 -1.94
CA ALA A 74 -3.99 25.82 -3.27
C ALA A 74 -2.61 26.47 -3.42
N ALA A 75 -2.17 27.27 -2.45
CA ALA A 75 -0.84 27.89 -2.47
C ALA A 75 0.29 26.85 -2.46
N ALA A 76 0.18 25.81 -1.63
CA ALA A 76 1.16 24.74 -1.56
C ALA A 76 1.15 23.83 -2.80
N ALA A 77 0.00 23.66 -3.46
CA ALA A 77 -0.13 22.95 -4.73
C ALA A 77 0.53 23.73 -5.86
N ILE A 78 0.28 25.04 -5.95
CA ILE A 78 0.90 25.93 -6.94
C ILE A 78 2.42 25.80 -6.89
N GLY A 79 3.04 25.97 -5.72
CA GLY A 79 4.50 25.87 -5.60
C GLY A 79 5.04 24.50 -6.06
N ARG A 80 4.41 23.41 -5.60
CA ARG A 80 4.80 22.05 -6.03
C ARG A 80 4.65 21.85 -7.54
N LEU A 81 3.57 22.35 -8.16
CA LEU A 81 3.33 22.23 -9.60
C LEU A 81 4.33 23.05 -10.42
N GLU A 82 4.65 24.27 -9.97
CA GLU A 82 5.63 25.16 -10.60
C GLU A 82 7.05 24.57 -10.55
N ASP A 83 7.38 23.79 -9.51
CA ASP A 83 8.68 23.12 -9.33
C ASP A 83 8.82 21.81 -10.14
N ILE A 84 7.74 21.25 -10.69
CA ILE A 84 7.78 19.95 -11.42
C ILE A 84 8.79 19.94 -12.58
N PRO A 85 8.89 20.96 -13.44
CA PRO A 85 9.86 20.95 -14.54
C PRO A 85 11.29 20.76 -14.07
N ASP A 86 11.73 21.54 -13.08
CA ASP A 86 13.08 21.49 -12.53
C ASP A 86 13.33 20.15 -11.81
N PHE A 87 12.33 19.65 -11.07
CA PHE A 87 12.39 18.33 -10.43
C PHE A 87 12.59 17.19 -11.44
N LEU A 88 11.93 17.26 -12.61
CA LEU A 88 12.08 16.25 -13.67
C LEU A 88 13.44 16.36 -14.37
N ASP A 89 14.01 17.56 -14.47
CA ASP A 89 15.36 17.76 -14.97
C ASP A 89 16.42 17.19 -14.00
N ASP A 90 16.24 17.37 -12.69
CA ASP A 90 17.09 16.76 -11.65
C ASP A 90 17.00 15.24 -11.66
N LEU A 91 15.78 14.68 -11.79
CA LEU A 91 15.55 13.25 -11.96
C LEU A 91 16.37 12.74 -13.14
N LYS A 92 16.25 13.39 -14.30
CA LYS A 92 16.97 13.03 -15.52
C LYS A 92 18.48 13.08 -15.34
N ALA A 93 18.99 14.10 -14.65
CA ALA A 93 20.42 14.25 -14.39
C ALA A 93 20.97 13.20 -13.42
N THR A 94 20.11 12.64 -12.57
CA THR A 94 20.51 11.66 -11.55
C THR A 94 20.46 10.22 -12.04
N LEU A 95 19.64 9.90 -13.05
CA LEU A 95 19.53 8.51 -13.49
C LEU A 95 20.80 7.98 -14.17
N GLU A 96 21.22 6.80 -13.72
CA GLU A 96 22.33 6.02 -14.23
C GLU A 96 21.91 4.55 -14.25
N GLU A 97 21.97 3.91 -15.42
CA GLU A 97 21.57 2.51 -15.63
C GLU A 97 20.16 2.18 -15.09
N PRO A 98 19.11 2.85 -15.58
CA PRO A 98 17.76 2.61 -15.09
C PRO A 98 17.32 1.16 -15.35
N VAL A 99 16.62 0.57 -14.39
CA VAL A 99 16.12 -0.80 -14.49
C VAL A 99 14.78 -0.80 -15.23
N ARG A 100 14.65 -1.62 -16.28
CA ARG A 100 13.54 -1.56 -17.23
C ARG A 100 12.16 -1.67 -16.58
N VAL A 101 11.98 -2.57 -15.60
CA VAL A 101 10.68 -2.74 -14.90
C VAL A 101 10.25 -1.49 -14.13
N PHE A 102 11.20 -0.74 -13.57
CA PHE A 102 10.93 0.52 -12.87
C PHE A 102 10.60 1.64 -13.85
N VAL A 103 11.24 1.65 -15.02
CA VAL A 103 10.92 2.59 -16.12
C VAL A 103 9.50 2.33 -16.65
N GLU A 104 9.14 1.07 -16.87
CA GLU A 104 7.80 0.69 -17.32
C GLU A 104 6.73 1.16 -16.34
N THR A 105 6.98 0.98 -15.04
CA THR A 105 6.09 1.45 -13.98
C THR A 105 5.99 2.98 -14.00
N ALA A 106 7.13 3.68 -14.06
CA ALA A 106 7.20 5.14 -14.12
C ALA A 106 6.43 5.72 -15.31
N LEU A 107 6.50 5.09 -16.49
CA LEU A 107 5.77 5.52 -17.68
C LEU A 107 4.25 5.48 -17.46
N ARG A 108 3.74 4.39 -16.89
CA ARG A 108 2.31 4.28 -16.54
C ARG A 108 1.91 5.28 -15.45
N MET A 109 2.79 5.51 -14.47
CA MET A 109 2.56 6.52 -13.43
C MET A 109 2.51 7.94 -13.98
N SER A 110 3.37 8.28 -14.95
CA SER A 110 3.36 9.59 -15.61
C SER A 110 2.03 9.87 -16.31
N GLU A 111 1.48 8.88 -17.02
CA GLU A 111 0.15 9.00 -17.65
C GLU A 111 -0.94 9.31 -16.61
N GLY A 112 -1.02 8.50 -15.55
CA GLY A 112 -1.98 8.72 -14.46
C GLY A 112 -1.72 10.01 -13.67
N GLY A 113 -0.46 10.44 -13.56
CA GLY A 113 -0.05 11.63 -12.83
C GLY A 113 -0.56 12.92 -13.48
N ARG A 114 -0.62 12.96 -14.82
CA ARG A 114 -1.25 14.08 -15.54
C ARG A 114 -2.73 14.22 -15.23
N LEU A 115 -3.45 13.12 -14.99
CA LEU A 115 -4.84 13.16 -14.56
C LEU A 115 -4.95 13.73 -13.14
N LEU A 116 -4.13 13.25 -12.21
CA LEU A 116 -4.06 13.78 -10.83
C LEU A 116 -3.82 15.29 -10.81
N VAL A 117 -2.86 15.79 -11.61
CA VAL A 117 -2.54 17.23 -11.69
C VAL A 117 -3.76 18.05 -12.11
N LYS A 118 -4.54 17.58 -13.10
CA LYS A 118 -5.77 18.24 -13.55
C LYS A 118 -6.86 18.22 -12.48
N GLU A 119 -7.08 17.06 -11.85
CA GLU A 119 -8.09 16.88 -10.80
C GLU A 119 -7.78 17.74 -9.57
N LEU A 120 -6.51 17.78 -9.13
CA LEU A 120 -6.02 18.63 -8.06
C LEU A 120 -6.32 20.10 -8.35
N ALA A 121 -5.96 20.59 -9.54
CA ALA A 121 -6.16 21.98 -9.92
C ALA A 121 -7.64 22.37 -9.99
N ALA A 122 -8.48 21.48 -10.54
CA ALA A 122 -9.92 21.69 -10.59
C ALA A 122 -10.55 21.72 -9.19
N ALA A 123 -10.24 20.73 -8.35
CA ALA A 123 -10.78 20.61 -7.00
C ALA A 123 -10.38 21.80 -6.11
N LEU A 124 -9.09 22.16 -6.09
CA LEU A 124 -8.61 23.28 -5.29
C LEU A 124 -9.02 24.63 -5.88
N GLY A 125 -9.10 24.76 -7.21
CA GLY A 125 -9.56 25.98 -7.87
C GLY A 125 -11.03 26.29 -7.56
N ALA A 126 -11.88 25.26 -7.50
CA ALA A 126 -13.29 25.42 -7.09
C ALA A 126 -13.44 25.86 -5.63
N GLN A 127 -12.57 25.36 -4.74
CA GLN A 127 -12.61 25.68 -3.31
C GLN A 127 -11.86 26.97 -2.94
N ALA A 128 -10.91 27.41 -3.77
CA ALA A 128 -10.12 28.62 -3.57
C ALA A 128 -10.05 29.47 -4.86
N PRO A 129 -11.15 30.17 -5.22
CA PRO A 129 -11.27 30.89 -6.50
C PRO A 129 -10.17 31.92 -6.77
N MET A 130 -9.62 32.54 -5.72
CA MET A 130 -8.50 33.49 -5.85
C MET A 130 -7.22 32.86 -6.42
N HIS A 131 -7.06 31.55 -6.28
CA HIS A 131 -5.91 30.80 -6.78
C HIS A 131 -6.21 30.08 -8.10
N ALA A 132 -7.47 30.02 -8.55
CA ALA A 132 -7.91 29.15 -9.65
C ALA A 132 -7.12 29.38 -10.96
N THR A 133 -6.91 30.64 -11.36
CA THR A 133 -6.16 30.95 -12.60
C THR A 133 -4.70 30.50 -12.52
N ARG A 134 -4.02 30.76 -11.39
CA ARG A 134 -2.62 30.35 -11.22
C ARG A 134 -2.48 28.85 -11.07
N LEU A 135 -3.40 28.19 -10.36
CA LEU A 135 -3.47 26.73 -10.27
C LEU A 135 -3.60 26.10 -11.66
N ALA A 136 -4.52 26.61 -12.50
CA ALA A 136 -4.73 26.10 -13.85
C ALA A 136 -3.47 26.25 -14.70
N ALA A 137 -2.81 27.42 -14.67
CA ALA A 137 -1.58 27.67 -15.41
C ALA A 137 -0.42 26.76 -14.92
N ALA A 138 -0.22 26.64 -13.61
CA ALA A 138 0.80 25.76 -13.04
C ALA A 138 0.54 24.29 -13.36
N ALA A 139 -0.72 23.84 -13.34
CA ALA A 139 -1.11 22.48 -13.68
C ALA A 139 -0.90 22.17 -15.18
N GLU A 140 -1.15 23.14 -16.06
CA GLU A 140 -0.88 23.01 -17.49
C GLU A 140 0.63 22.86 -17.74
N GLN A 141 1.45 23.73 -17.13
CA GLN A 141 2.91 23.65 -17.21
C GLN A 141 3.45 22.31 -16.67
N ALA A 142 2.99 21.88 -15.50
CA ALA A 142 3.36 20.60 -14.91
C ALA A 142 2.96 19.41 -15.80
N SER A 143 1.74 19.42 -16.35
CA SER A 143 1.25 18.36 -17.24
C SER A 143 2.07 18.28 -18.53
N ALA A 144 2.44 19.44 -19.10
CA ALA A 144 3.29 19.51 -20.28
C ALA A 144 4.72 19.02 -19.99
N ALA A 145 5.26 19.33 -18.80
CA ALA A 145 6.57 18.84 -18.38
C ALA A 145 6.58 17.31 -18.20
N LEU A 146 5.58 16.74 -17.53
CA LEU A 146 5.40 15.28 -17.42
C LEU A 146 5.26 14.63 -18.80
N PHE A 147 4.45 15.21 -19.70
CA PHE A 147 4.30 14.71 -21.07
C PHE A 147 5.60 14.72 -21.86
N LYS A 148 6.36 15.82 -21.81
CA LYS A 148 7.67 15.89 -22.45
C LYS A 148 8.66 14.89 -21.83
N PHE A 149 8.53 14.63 -20.52
CA PHE A 149 9.39 13.71 -19.81
C PHE A 149 9.19 12.25 -20.23
N ASP A 150 8.00 11.86 -20.71
CA ASP A 150 7.71 10.52 -21.23
C ASP A 150 8.72 10.08 -22.29
N SER A 151 9.18 10.97 -23.16
CA SER A 151 10.20 10.62 -24.16
C SER A 151 11.54 10.19 -23.55
N ASN A 152 11.90 10.65 -22.35
CA ASN A 152 13.07 10.14 -21.63
C ASN A 152 12.78 8.74 -21.07
N LEU A 153 11.58 8.52 -20.51
CA LEU A 153 11.14 7.21 -20.00
C LEU A 153 11.10 6.17 -21.14
N GLU A 154 10.53 6.49 -22.29
CA GLU A 154 10.52 5.63 -23.48
C GLU A 154 11.93 5.25 -23.91
N ARG A 155 12.84 6.23 -23.98
CA ARG A 155 14.25 5.97 -24.30
C ARG A 155 14.93 5.07 -23.25
N TRP A 156 14.67 5.30 -21.97
CA TRP A 156 15.21 4.44 -20.90
C TRP A 156 14.57 3.06 -20.87
N LEU A 157 13.35 2.90 -21.38
CA LEU A 157 12.70 1.59 -21.49
C LEU A 157 13.43 0.72 -22.53
N GLU A 158 13.88 1.32 -23.63
CA GLU A 158 14.66 0.64 -24.68
C GLU A 158 16.09 0.29 -24.24
N MET A 159 16.73 1.17 -23.46
CA MET A 159 18.14 1.01 -23.06
C MET A 159 18.33 0.40 -21.67
N GLY A 160 17.25 0.29 -20.89
CA GLY A 160 17.28 -0.08 -19.48
C GLY A 160 17.77 -1.50 -19.25
N THR A 161 18.37 -1.73 -18.08
CA THR A 161 18.85 -3.07 -17.70
C THR A 161 17.71 -3.93 -17.14
N GLU A 162 17.78 -5.24 -17.38
CA GLU A 162 16.91 -6.23 -16.74
C GLU A 162 17.38 -6.61 -15.32
N GLN A 163 18.56 -6.14 -14.90
CA GLN A 163 19.16 -6.50 -13.61
C GLN A 163 18.46 -5.78 -12.44
N PHE A 164 17.31 -6.30 -12.02
CA PHE A 164 16.61 -5.84 -10.82
C PHE A 164 17.05 -6.59 -9.54
N ALA A 165 17.63 -7.78 -9.69
CA ALA A 165 18.01 -8.61 -8.55
C ALA A 165 19.17 -7.99 -7.77
N ILE A 166 18.97 -7.85 -6.45
CA ILE A 166 19.90 -7.17 -5.53
C ILE A 166 21.02 -8.07 -5.01
N GLY A 167 20.94 -9.38 -5.27
CA GLY A 167 21.88 -10.39 -4.80
C GLY A 167 21.66 -10.82 -3.34
N GLU A 168 22.19 -11.99 -2.99
CA GLU A 168 21.96 -12.64 -1.70
C GLU A 168 22.46 -11.81 -0.50
N GLU A 169 23.62 -11.15 -0.61
CA GLU A 169 24.15 -10.32 0.49
C GLU A 169 23.22 -9.15 0.83
N ALA A 170 22.79 -8.40 -0.18
CA ALA A 170 21.88 -7.28 0.02
C ALA A 170 20.50 -7.77 0.50
N PHE A 171 20.03 -8.91 0.00
CA PHE A 171 18.77 -9.50 0.43
C PHE A 171 18.83 -9.94 1.90
N ASN A 172 19.86 -10.70 2.31
CA ASN A 172 20.07 -11.10 3.70
C ASN A 172 20.27 -9.90 4.64
N PHE A 173 20.92 -8.84 4.17
CA PHE A 173 21.03 -7.59 4.93
C PHE A 173 19.64 -7.00 5.22
N LEU A 174 18.74 -6.95 4.24
CA LEU A 174 17.38 -6.46 4.44
C LEU A 174 16.57 -7.40 5.34
N LEU A 175 16.66 -8.71 5.16
CA LEU A 175 16.02 -9.68 6.06
C LEU A 175 16.41 -9.41 7.52
N HIS A 176 17.70 -9.19 7.77
CA HIS A 176 18.19 -8.96 9.12
C HIS A 176 17.78 -7.59 9.69
N TYR A 177 18.08 -6.49 8.99
CA TYR A 177 17.94 -5.15 9.55
C TYR A 177 16.58 -4.51 9.31
N GLN A 178 15.88 -4.85 8.23
CA GLN A 178 14.55 -4.32 7.91
C GLN A 178 13.45 -5.23 8.45
N HIS A 179 13.58 -6.55 8.27
CA HIS A 179 12.57 -7.51 8.71
C HIS A 179 12.83 -8.11 10.09
N ALA A 180 13.95 -7.75 10.75
CA ALA A 180 14.32 -8.27 12.07
C ALA A 180 14.46 -9.80 12.13
N LEU A 181 14.75 -10.45 11.00
CA LEU A 181 14.89 -11.90 10.91
C LEU A 181 16.33 -12.35 11.17
N ARG A 182 16.47 -13.53 11.76
CA ARG A 182 17.79 -14.19 11.91
C ARG A 182 18.06 -15.14 10.74
N ASP A 183 17.00 -15.64 10.15
CA ASP A 183 17.01 -16.56 9.03
C ASP A 183 17.55 -15.88 7.76
N THR A 184 18.32 -16.65 7.01
CA THR A 184 18.85 -16.30 5.70
C THR A 184 17.84 -16.60 4.59
N ALA A 185 18.05 -16.04 3.41
CA ALA A 185 17.19 -16.28 2.25
C ALA A 185 17.04 -17.78 1.91
N PRO A 186 18.10 -18.62 1.93
CA PRO A 186 17.96 -20.06 1.71
C PRO A 186 17.13 -20.77 2.80
N GLU A 187 17.21 -20.32 4.06
CA GLU A 187 16.44 -20.90 5.16
C GLU A 187 14.95 -20.56 5.03
N LEU A 188 14.64 -19.28 4.78
CA LEU A 188 13.27 -18.82 4.53
C LEU A 188 12.68 -19.46 3.28
N TRP A 189 13.47 -19.67 2.23
CA TRP A 189 13.04 -20.37 1.03
C TRP A 189 12.58 -21.81 1.35
N ARG A 190 13.39 -22.57 2.10
CA ARG A 190 13.02 -23.93 2.51
C ARG A 190 11.82 -23.95 3.46
N TYR A 191 11.69 -22.95 4.32
CA TYR A 191 10.52 -22.79 5.18
C TYR A 191 9.26 -22.56 4.34
N GLY A 192 9.32 -21.63 3.38
CA GLY A 192 8.21 -21.33 2.48
C GLY A 192 7.79 -22.53 1.63
N LEU A 193 8.73 -23.36 1.17
CA LEU A 193 8.39 -24.60 0.44
C LEU A 193 7.62 -25.59 1.31
N ARG A 194 7.99 -25.76 2.58
CA ARG A 194 7.23 -26.63 3.51
C ARG A 194 5.84 -26.06 3.80
N LEU A 195 5.76 -24.75 4.08
CA LEU A 195 4.48 -24.10 4.34
C LEU A 195 3.55 -24.20 3.12
N LYS A 196 4.09 -24.09 1.90
CA LYS A 196 3.33 -24.30 0.68
C LYS A 196 2.71 -25.71 0.64
N GLU A 197 3.48 -26.76 0.93
CA GLU A 197 2.98 -28.14 0.95
C GLU A 197 1.88 -28.34 2.00
N GLU A 198 2.04 -27.73 3.19
CA GLU A 198 1.05 -27.76 4.26
C GLU A 198 -0.26 -27.07 3.83
N ILE A 199 -0.18 -25.85 3.29
CA ILE A 199 -1.36 -25.09 2.83
C ILE A 199 -2.04 -25.77 1.63
N GLU A 200 -1.28 -26.35 0.68
CA GLU A 200 -1.87 -27.11 -0.43
C GLU A 200 -2.65 -28.32 0.08
N ALA A 201 -2.15 -29.02 1.11
CA ALA A 201 -2.87 -30.12 1.74
C ALA A 201 -4.16 -29.64 2.44
N ASP A 202 -4.14 -28.44 3.01
CA ASP A 202 -5.31 -27.83 3.65
C ASP A 202 -6.36 -27.46 2.60
N LEU A 203 -5.97 -26.78 1.53
CA LEU A 203 -6.84 -26.43 0.40
C LEU A 203 -7.53 -27.66 -0.22
N VAL A 204 -6.81 -28.78 -0.37
CA VAL A 204 -7.42 -30.04 -0.83
C VAL A 204 -8.52 -30.53 0.13
N ARG A 205 -8.28 -30.47 1.44
CA ARG A 205 -9.28 -30.87 2.45
C ARG A 205 -10.49 -29.93 2.45
N PHE A 206 -10.27 -28.63 2.37
CA PHE A 206 -11.35 -27.63 2.26
C PHE A 206 -12.18 -27.83 0.99
N ALA A 207 -11.53 -27.95 -0.17
CA ALA A 207 -12.23 -28.19 -1.44
C ALA A 207 -13.08 -29.46 -1.39
N THR A 208 -12.55 -30.55 -0.82
CA THR A 208 -13.30 -31.81 -0.66
C THR A 208 -14.56 -31.64 0.19
N ARG A 209 -14.52 -30.81 1.23
CA ARG A 209 -15.70 -30.51 2.06
C ARG A 209 -16.73 -29.68 1.32
N LEU A 210 -16.30 -28.69 0.54
CA LEU A 210 -17.18 -27.76 -0.17
C LEU A 210 -17.92 -28.39 -1.35
N ASP A 211 -17.25 -29.21 -2.16
CA ASP A 211 -17.83 -29.75 -3.41
C ASP A 211 -17.93 -31.29 -3.49
N GLY A 212 -17.56 -31.98 -2.41
CA GLY A 212 -17.56 -33.44 -2.34
C GLY A 212 -16.31 -34.11 -2.93
N GLY A 213 -15.26 -33.34 -3.26
CA GLY A 213 -13.99 -33.86 -3.76
C GLY A 213 -14.02 -34.21 -5.25
N GLY A 214 -15.00 -33.67 -5.98
CA GLY A 214 -15.18 -33.95 -7.40
C GLY A 214 -14.16 -33.25 -8.31
N LYS A 215 -13.54 -32.16 -7.83
CA LYS A 215 -12.58 -31.35 -8.58
C LYS A 215 -11.33 -30.99 -7.77
N PRO A 216 -10.18 -30.77 -8.43
CA PRO A 216 -9.00 -30.20 -7.79
C PRO A 216 -9.27 -28.80 -7.23
N TRP A 217 -8.67 -28.46 -6.08
CA TRP A 217 -8.85 -27.15 -5.44
C TRP A 217 -8.61 -25.94 -6.38
N PRO A 218 -7.67 -25.95 -7.37
CA PRO A 218 -7.50 -24.81 -8.26
C PRO A 218 -8.71 -24.54 -9.14
N GLU A 219 -9.46 -25.58 -9.55
CA GLU A 219 -10.69 -25.40 -10.33
C GLU A 219 -11.82 -24.82 -9.47
N LEU A 220 -11.87 -25.18 -8.19
CA LEU A 220 -12.83 -24.59 -7.25
C LEU A 220 -12.53 -23.12 -7.03
N VAL A 221 -11.27 -22.75 -6.77
CA VAL A 221 -10.84 -21.35 -6.63
C VAL A 221 -11.14 -20.57 -7.90
N ASP A 222 -10.80 -21.10 -9.08
CA ASP A 222 -11.11 -20.43 -10.36
C ASP A 222 -12.63 -20.21 -10.55
N LYS A 223 -13.46 -21.16 -10.14
CA LYS A 223 -14.91 -21.01 -10.14
C LYS A 223 -15.37 -19.90 -9.18
N LEU A 224 -14.89 -19.91 -7.93
CA LEU A 224 -15.26 -18.93 -6.90
C LEU A 224 -14.87 -17.52 -7.31
N ARG A 225 -13.68 -17.35 -7.90
CA ARG A 225 -13.18 -16.08 -8.44
C ARG A 225 -14.05 -15.50 -9.56
N GLY A 226 -14.93 -16.29 -10.17
CA GLY A 226 -15.95 -15.78 -11.10
C GLY A 226 -17.09 -15.02 -10.44
N ASP A 227 -17.25 -15.11 -9.12
CA ASP A 227 -18.17 -14.29 -8.34
C ASP A 227 -17.41 -13.11 -7.73
N HIS A 228 -17.57 -11.94 -8.34
CA HIS A 228 -17.00 -10.70 -7.88
C HIS A 228 -18.02 -9.56 -8.05
N PRO A 229 -17.88 -8.45 -7.31
CA PRO A 229 -18.65 -7.23 -7.58
C PRO A 229 -18.39 -6.71 -9.00
N THR A 230 -19.35 -5.97 -9.57
CA THR A 230 -19.10 -5.22 -10.80
C THR A 230 -18.15 -4.03 -10.52
N PRO A 231 -17.49 -3.44 -11.54
CA PRO A 231 -16.60 -2.29 -11.34
C PRO A 231 -17.23 -1.14 -10.54
N ASN A 232 -18.54 -0.88 -10.72
CA ASN A 232 -19.24 0.20 -10.06
C ASN A 232 -19.68 -0.13 -8.61
N GLU A 233 -19.72 -1.43 -8.26
CA GLU A 233 -20.11 -1.89 -6.93
C GLU A 233 -18.90 -2.17 -6.04
N LEU A 234 -17.71 -2.30 -6.63
CA LEU A 234 -16.51 -2.82 -5.96
C LEU A 234 -16.09 -1.98 -4.74
N VAL A 235 -16.00 -0.66 -4.88
CA VAL A 235 -15.63 0.25 -3.78
C VAL A 235 -16.64 0.16 -2.63
N GLU A 236 -17.93 0.13 -2.95
CA GLU A 236 -19.01 0.04 -1.97
C GLU A 236 -19.04 -1.35 -1.29
N ALA A 237 -18.70 -2.42 -2.02
CA ALA A 237 -18.62 -3.77 -1.46
C ALA A 237 -17.54 -3.85 -0.37
N TYR A 238 -16.34 -3.31 -0.62
CA TYR A 238 -15.31 -3.20 0.41
C TYR A 238 -15.73 -2.28 1.55
N ALA A 239 -16.36 -1.13 1.28
CA ALA A 239 -16.82 -0.22 2.32
C ALA A 239 -17.80 -0.91 3.30
N LYS A 240 -18.69 -1.77 2.79
CA LYS A 240 -19.60 -2.58 3.61
C LYS A 240 -18.87 -3.60 4.46
N GLU A 241 -17.90 -4.33 3.90
CA GLU A 241 -17.11 -5.30 4.68
C GLU A 241 -16.25 -4.62 5.75
N MET A 242 -15.67 -3.45 5.45
CA MET A 242 -14.94 -2.64 6.43
C MET A 242 -15.83 -2.19 7.60
N ALA A 243 -17.06 -1.76 7.30
CA ALA A 243 -18.04 -1.39 8.32
C ALA A 243 -18.47 -2.61 9.16
N ARG A 244 -18.72 -3.75 8.51
CA ARG A 244 -19.04 -5.01 9.19
C ARG A 244 -17.92 -5.45 10.13
N ALA A 245 -16.67 -5.36 9.68
CA ALA A 245 -15.49 -5.67 10.47
C ALA A 245 -15.36 -4.74 11.69
N HIS A 246 -15.53 -3.43 11.48
CA HIS A 246 -15.56 -2.45 12.57
C HIS A 246 -16.61 -2.80 13.63
N ASP A 247 -17.85 -3.02 13.21
CA ASP A 247 -18.97 -3.27 14.12
C ASP A 247 -18.78 -4.56 14.90
N PHE A 248 -18.30 -5.63 14.24
CA PHE A 248 -18.00 -6.89 14.91
C PHE A 248 -16.92 -6.74 15.99
N VAL A 249 -15.82 -6.02 15.69
CA VAL A 249 -14.76 -5.74 16.68
C VAL A 249 -15.32 -4.97 17.88
N ALA A 250 -16.19 -3.98 17.63
CA ALA A 250 -16.81 -3.17 18.67
C ALA A 250 -17.78 -3.98 19.56
N GLU A 251 -18.69 -4.74 18.94
CA GLU A 251 -19.71 -5.56 19.62
C GLU A 251 -19.07 -6.63 20.51
N ARG A 252 -18.05 -7.32 19.98
CA ARG A 252 -17.30 -8.36 20.69
C ARG A 252 -16.26 -7.80 21.65
N ARG A 253 -15.98 -6.49 21.60
CA ARG A 253 -14.97 -5.78 22.40
C ARG A 253 -13.58 -6.38 22.26
N LEU A 254 -13.20 -6.75 21.03
CA LEU A 254 -11.92 -7.40 20.74
C LEU A 254 -10.74 -6.43 20.88
N ALA A 255 -10.94 -5.16 20.52
CA ALA A 255 -9.92 -4.12 20.61
C ALA A 255 -10.55 -2.73 20.82
N PRO A 256 -9.81 -1.76 21.43
CA PRO A 256 -10.26 -0.39 21.51
C PRO A 256 -10.21 0.29 20.13
N ILE A 257 -11.28 0.97 19.73
CA ILE A 257 -11.35 1.67 18.45
C ILE A 257 -11.25 3.19 18.69
N PRO A 258 -10.15 3.85 18.29
CA PRO A 258 -10.01 5.30 18.44
C PRO A 258 -10.86 6.05 17.41
N LYS A 259 -11.04 7.36 17.62
CA LYS A 259 -11.73 8.22 16.65
C LYS A 259 -10.82 8.52 15.45
N ALA A 260 -10.81 7.61 14.49
CA ALA A 260 -10.08 7.72 13.24
C ALA A 260 -10.97 7.17 12.10
N PRO A 261 -11.42 8.01 11.15
CA PRO A 261 -12.21 7.52 10.03
C PRO A 261 -11.39 6.64 9.08
N LEU A 262 -12.04 5.65 8.47
CA LEU A 262 -11.49 4.89 7.34
C LEU A 262 -12.31 5.23 6.08
N GLY A 263 -11.68 5.92 5.13
CA GLY A 263 -12.29 6.19 3.83
C GLY A 263 -11.95 5.08 2.84
N VAL A 264 -12.94 4.58 2.10
CA VAL A 264 -12.74 3.60 1.02
C VAL A 264 -12.94 4.31 -0.32
N ILE A 265 -11.90 4.34 -1.14
CA ILE A 265 -11.88 5.14 -2.38
C ILE A 265 -11.24 4.35 -3.53
N PRO A 266 -11.58 4.65 -4.80
CA PRO A 266 -10.88 4.03 -5.92
C PRO A 266 -9.40 4.44 -5.93
N THR A 267 -8.52 3.51 -6.29
CA THR A 267 -7.10 3.79 -6.49
C THR A 267 -6.92 4.82 -7.62
N PRO A 268 -6.29 5.98 -7.34
CA PRO A 268 -5.99 6.99 -8.35
C PRO A 268 -5.18 6.40 -9.50
N ALA A 269 -5.40 6.89 -10.72
CA ALA A 269 -4.80 6.33 -11.93
C ALA A 269 -3.27 6.16 -11.84
N PHE A 270 -2.57 7.12 -11.24
CA PHE A 270 -1.12 7.08 -11.08
C PHE A 270 -0.62 6.01 -10.09
N MET A 271 -1.46 5.55 -9.16
CA MET A 271 -1.09 4.55 -8.15
C MET A 271 -1.39 3.13 -8.62
N ARG A 272 -2.26 2.93 -9.62
CA ARG A 272 -2.65 1.59 -10.11
C ARG A 272 -1.46 0.71 -10.57
N PRO A 273 -0.38 1.24 -11.17
CA PRO A 273 0.79 0.42 -11.52
C PRO A 273 1.53 -0.18 -10.32
N VAL A 274 1.43 0.46 -9.15
CA VAL A 274 2.09 0.03 -7.90
C VAL A 274 1.12 -0.59 -6.90
N ILE A 275 -0.18 -0.32 -7.03
CA ILE A 275 -1.28 -0.90 -6.25
C ILE A 275 -2.27 -1.53 -7.25
N PRO A 276 -1.98 -2.74 -7.76
CA PRO A 276 -2.83 -3.38 -8.76
C PRO A 276 -4.14 -3.95 -8.18
N TYR A 277 -4.20 -4.16 -6.86
CA TYR A 277 -5.33 -4.79 -6.17
C TYR A 277 -6.01 -3.82 -5.19
N ALA A 278 -5.42 -3.67 -4.00
CA ALA A 278 -5.87 -2.75 -2.97
C ALA A 278 -4.68 -2.41 -2.06
N ALA A 279 -4.81 -1.34 -1.28
CA ALA A 279 -3.83 -1.01 -0.24
C ALA A 279 -4.41 -0.03 0.78
N TYR A 280 -3.97 -0.14 2.03
CA TYR A 280 -4.20 0.87 3.05
C TYR A 280 -3.10 1.93 3.11
N ASP A 281 -3.49 3.19 3.28
CA ASP A 281 -2.62 4.33 3.57
C ASP A 281 -3.01 4.98 4.90
N SER A 282 -2.05 4.97 5.82
CA SER A 282 -2.24 5.46 7.17
C SER A 282 -2.20 6.98 7.26
N PRO A 283 -2.94 7.60 8.20
CA PRO A 283 -2.78 9.02 8.45
C PRO A 283 -1.35 9.36 8.86
N GLY A 284 -0.90 10.55 8.46
CA GLY A 284 0.45 11.03 8.78
C GLY A 284 0.71 11.06 10.29
N ALA A 285 1.92 10.71 10.72
CA ALA A 285 2.28 10.62 12.14
C ALA A 285 2.06 11.92 12.95
N TYR A 286 2.08 13.05 12.26
CA TYR A 286 1.90 14.41 12.81
C TYR A 286 0.63 15.10 12.31
N SER A 287 -0.18 14.41 11.50
CA SER A 287 -1.42 14.94 10.96
C SER A 287 -2.46 15.08 12.06
N ARG A 288 -3.27 16.15 12.00
CA ARG A 288 -4.44 16.34 12.86
C ARG A 288 -5.62 15.56 12.29
N ASP A 289 -5.68 15.46 10.97
CA ASP A 289 -6.52 14.53 10.24
C ASP A 289 -6.07 13.08 10.52
N ARG A 290 -7.00 12.28 11.05
CA ARG A 290 -6.77 10.88 11.41
C ARG A 290 -7.40 9.92 10.41
N THR A 291 -7.84 10.43 9.27
CA THR A 291 -8.45 9.62 8.21
C THR A 291 -7.39 8.72 7.59
N GLY A 292 -7.61 7.40 7.67
CA GLY A 292 -6.91 6.42 6.85
C GLY A 292 -7.67 6.19 5.55
N TRP A 293 -6.95 5.84 4.48
CA TRP A 293 -7.55 5.61 3.17
C TRP A 293 -7.27 4.19 2.70
N PHE A 294 -8.33 3.44 2.42
CA PHE A 294 -8.26 2.16 1.74
C PHE A 294 -8.53 2.37 0.25
N TYR A 295 -7.51 2.11 -0.57
CA TYR A 295 -7.58 2.21 -2.01
C TYR A 295 -8.03 0.89 -2.61
N VAL A 296 -8.99 0.95 -3.53
CA VAL A 296 -9.53 -0.20 -4.26
C VAL A 296 -9.29 -0.01 -5.75
N THR A 297 -8.53 -0.91 -6.38
CA THR A 297 -8.15 -0.76 -7.79
C THR A 297 -9.26 -1.26 -8.71
N VAL A 298 -10.14 -0.34 -9.11
CA VAL A 298 -11.14 -0.58 -10.15
C VAL A 298 -10.46 -0.66 -11.53
N PRO A 299 -10.80 -1.65 -12.39
CA PRO A 299 -10.22 -1.76 -13.72
C PRO A 299 -10.48 -0.49 -14.55
N ASP A 300 -9.48 -0.09 -15.35
CA ASP A 300 -9.66 0.99 -16.31
C ASP A 300 -10.62 0.56 -17.43
N ALA A 301 -11.69 1.34 -17.62
CA ALA A 301 -12.73 1.08 -18.62
C ALA A 301 -12.20 1.05 -20.06
N ARG A 302 -11.00 1.60 -20.32
CA ARG A 302 -10.32 1.55 -21.61
C ARG A 302 -9.67 0.19 -21.90
N LEU A 303 -9.49 -0.66 -20.90
CA LEU A 303 -8.86 -1.97 -21.09
C LEU A 303 -9.81 -2.94 -21.83
N PRO A 304 -9.28 -3.92 -22.58
CA PRO A 304 -10.10 -4.98 -23.14
C PRO A 304 -10.92 -5.71 -22.06
N SER A 305 -12.15 -6.13 -22.37
CA SER A 305 -13.05 -6.76 -21.38
C SER A 305 -12.41 -7.97 -20.68
N ALA A 306 -11.63 -8.79 -21.40
CA ALA A 306 -10.92 -9.92 -20.80
C ALA A 306 -9.85 -9.49 -19.77
N GLN A 307 -9.27 -8.30 -19.90
CA GLN A 307 -8.33 -7.77 -18.92
C GLN A 307 -9.04 -7.16 -17.72
N GLN A 308 -10.17 -6.47 -17.94
CA GLN A 308 -11.01 -5.98 -16.84
C GLN A 308 -11.51 -7.16 -15.99
N GLU A 309 -12.00 -8.22 -16.64
CA GLU A 309 -12.44 -9.45 -15.98
C GLU A 309 -11.32 -10.07 -15.14
N ARG A 310 -10.10 -10.18 -15.66
CA ARG A 310 -8.97 -10.72 -14.87
C ARG A 310 -8.72 -9.94 -13.58
N ILE A 311 -8.79 -8.60 -13.63
CA ILE A 311 -8.63 -7.75 -12.44
C ILE A 311 -9.80 -7.96 -11.48
N LEU A 312 -11.03 -8.00 -11.98
CA LEU A 312 -12.21 -8.20 -11.13
C LEU A 312 -12.22 -9.57 -10.45
N ARG A 313 -11.70 -10.61 -11.12
CA ARG A 313 -11.53 -11.95 -10.54
C ARG A 313 -10.51 -11.99 -9.40
N ASP A 314 -9.60 -11.03 -9.29
CA ASP A 314 -8.76 -10.89 -8.09
C ASP A 314 -9.58 -10.32 -6.92
N HIS A 315 -10.68 -9.59 -7.18
CA HIS A 315 -11.63 -9.10 -6.19
C HIS A 315 -12.79 -10.09 -5.94
N CYS A 316 -12.44 -11.35 -5.74
CA CYS A 316 -13.38 -12.42 -5.41
C CYS A 316 -14.25 -12.02 -4.21
N ARG A 317 -15.57 -12.23 -4.30
CA ARG A 317 -16.52 -11.84 -3.25
C ARG A 317 -16.17 -12.44 -1.89
N TYR A 318 -15.67 -13.67 -1.89
CA TYR A 318 -15.31 -14.41 -0.69
C TYR A 318 -14.01 -13.93 -0.04
N GLU A 319 -13.17 -13.16 -0.75
CA GLU A 319 -11.91 -12.59 -0.22
C GLU A 319 -12.08 -11.17 0.35
N LEU A 320 -13.23 -10.52 0.10
CA LEU A 320 -13.48 -9.15 0.56
C LEU A 320 -13.47 -9.05 2.08
N ALA A 321 -14.01 -10.07 2.77
CA ALA A 321 -14.03 -10.15 4.23
C ALA A 321 -12.62 -10.20 4.79
N ALA A 322 -11.77 -11.12 4.34
CA ALA A 322 -10.38 -11.25 4.78
C ALA A 322 -9.59 -9.95 4.52
N THR A 323 -9.75 -9.35 3.35
CA THR A 323 -9.14 -8.05 3.03
C THR A 323 -9.61 -6.94 3.97
N ALA A 324 -10.89 -6.91 4.34
CA ALA A 324 -11.43 -5.92 5.28
C ALA A 324 -10.85 -6.08 6.70
N LEU A 325 -10.59 -7.32 7.10
CA LEU A 325 -9.91 -7.62 8.36
C LEU A 325 -8.44 -7.21 8.33
N HIS A 326 -7.75 -7.51 7.23
CA HIS A 326 -6.33 -7.22 7.01
C HIS A 326 -6.06 -5.72 6.98
N GLU A 327 -6.78 -4.99 6.14
CA GLU A 327 -6.48 -3.58 5.83
C GLU A 327 -7.24 -2.63 6.77
N GLY A 328 -8.39 -3.05 7.29
CA GLY A 328 -9.26 -2.28 8.15
C GLY A 328 -9.18 -2.67 9.62
N TYR A 329 -10.18 -3.41 10.07
CA TYR A 329 -10.41 -3.71 11.49
C TYR A 329 -10.42 -5.22 11.74
N PRO A 330 -9.65 -5.75 12.71
CA PRO A 330 -8.70 -5.06 13.59
C PRO A 330 -7.28 -4.88 12.99
N GLY A 331 -7.09 -5.07 11.67
CA GLY A 331 -5.80 -5.02 10.99
C GLY A 331 -5.13 -3.63 10.87
N HIS A 332 -4.62 -3.31 9.68
CA HIS A 332 -3.72 -2.17 9.46
C HIS A 332 -4.30 -0.83 9.88
N HIS A 333 -5.56 -0.55 9.55
CA HIS A 333 -6.17 0.72 9.94
C HIS A 333 -6.10 0.90 11.45
N LEU A 334 -6.62 -0.06 12.21
CA LEU A 334 -6.63 0.00 13.66
C LEU A 334 -5.22 0.06 14.26
N GLN A 335 -4.32 -0.81 13.78
CA GLN A 335 -2.93 -0.87 14.22
C GLN A 335 -2.23 0.48 14.08
N LEU A 336 -2.30 1.07 12.88
CA LEU A 336 -1.51 2.24 12.52
C LEU A 336 -2.09 3.53 13.09
N VAL A 337 -3.42 3.64 13.25
CA VAL A 337 -4.02 4.80 13.93
C VAL A 337 -3.70 4.81 15.43
N ILE A 338 -3.71 3.64 16.08
CA ILE A 338 -3.28 3.50 17.49
C ILE A 338 -1.81 3.86 17.62
N ALA A 339 -0.94 3.40 16.71
CA ALA A 339 0.47 3.78 16.72
C ALA A 339 0.66 5.31 16.67
N LYS A 340 -0.24 6.06 16.02
CA LYS A 340 -0.17 7.53 15.96
C LYS A 340 -0.59 8.21 17.27
N GLU A 341 -1.23 7.51 18.21
CA GLU A 341 -1.58 8.02 19.55
C GLU A 341 -0.42 7.90 20.55
N LEU A 342 0.60 7.10 20.23
CA LEU A 342 1.75 6.90 21.12
C LEU A 342 2.49 8.22 21.39
N PRO A 343 2.91 8.51 22.63
CA PRO A 343 3.60 9.76 22.93
C PRO A 343 5.01 9.86 22.30
N SER A 344 5.62 8.73 21.96
CA SER A 344 6.97 8.70 21.38
C SER A 344 6.94 8.98 19.88
N HIS A 345 7.59 10.08 19.47
CA HIS A 345 7.80 10.41 18.06
C HIS A 345 8.49 9.30 17.27
N VAL A 346 9.42 8.58 17.90
CA VAL A 346 10.09 7.45 17.26
C VAL A 346 9.08 6.33 16.99
N ARG A 347 8.29 5.92 17.99
CA ARG A 347 7.32 4.82 17.82
C ARG A 347 6.17 5.14 16.86
N LYS A 348 5.86 6.43 16.63
CA LYS A 348 4.91 6.84 15.57
C LYS A 348 5.41 6.60 14.15
N ASN A 349 6.74 6.57 13.97
CA ASN A 349 7.40 6.57 12.66
C ASN A 349 8.25 5.32 12.39
N LEU A 350 8.60 4.56 13.44
CA LEU A 350 9.38 3.34 13.34
C LEU A 350 8.45 2.13 13.25
N TRP A 351 8.61 1.33 12.20
CA TRP A 351 7.89 0.07 12.00
C TRP A 351 8.80 -0.94 11.30
N THR A 352 8.44 -2.21 11.37
CA THR A 352 9.04 -3.27 10.55
C THR A 352 7.93 -3.93 9.73
N PRO A 353 8.22 -4.39 8.49
CA PRO A 353 7.21 -5.10 7.71
C PRO A 353 6.68 -6.33 8.45
N LEU A 354 7.55 -7.03 9.20
CA LEU A 354 7.13 -8.20 9.97
C LEU A 354 6.06 -7.88 11.02
N THR A 355 6.17 -6.76 11.74
CA THR A 355 5.16 -6.41 12.75
C THR A 355 3.88 -5.85 12.15
N VAL A 356 3.98 -5.21 10.98
CA VAL A 356 2.82 -4.64 10.28
C VAL A 356 2.02 -5.75 9.58
N GLU A 357 2.66 -6.51 8.71
CA GLU A 357 2.02 -7.59 7.93
C GLU A 357 1.63 -8.78 8.81
N GLY A 358 2.51 -9.17 9.75
CA GLY A 358 2.22 -10.27 10.66
C GLY A 358 1.04 -10.00 11.58
N TRP A 359 0.79 -8.73 11.94
CA TRP A 359 -0.40 -8.33 12.69
C TRP A 359 -1.68 -8.51 11.86
N ALA A 360 -1.67 -8.05 10.61
CA ALA A 360 -2.83 -8.14 9.73
C ALA A 360 -3.20 -9.60 9.42
N LEU A 361 -2.22 -10.44 9.08
CA LEU A 361 -2.41 -11.89 8.89
C LEU A 361 -2.95 -12.57 10.15
N TYR A 362 -2.40 -12.23 11.34
CA TYR A 362 -2.93 -12.73 12.61
C TYR A 362 -4.40 -12.32 12.82
N CYS A 363 -4.78 -11.12 12.40
CA CYS A 363 -6.16 -10.64 12.55
C CYS A 363 -7.14 -11.41 11.66
N GLU A 364 -6.72 -11.83 10.46
CA GLU A 364 -7.54 -12.68 9.58
C GLU A 364 -7.90 -14.00 10.28
N ASP A 365 -6.90 -14.71 10.82
CA ASP A 365 -7.10 -15.97 11.54
C ASP A 365 -7.92 -15.78 12.81
N MET A 366 -7.53 -14.83 13.66
CA MET A 366 -8.19 -14.57 14.95
C MET A 366 -9.67 -14.23 14.77
N MET A 367 -10.01 -13.42 13.76
CA MET A 367 -11.40 -13.07 13.48
C MET A 367 -12.20 -14.26 12.95
N GLY A 368 -11.56 -15.18 12.21
CA GLY A 368 -12.13 -16.47 11.88
C GLY A 368 -12.48 -17.29 13.12
N GLU A 369 -11.58 -17.38 14.10
CA GLU A 369 -11.83 -18.05 15.39
C GLU A 369 -12.97 -17.39 16.20
N GLN A 370 -13.16 -16.07 16.06
CA GLN A 370 -14.29 -15.37 16.67
C GLN A 370 -15.63 -15.57 15.93
N GLY A 371 -15.62 -16.20 14.76
CA GLY A 371 -16.80 -16.47 13.93
C GLY A 371 -17.21 -15.26 13.08
N PHE A 372 -16.25 -14.53 12.51
CA PHE A 372 -16.54 -13.40 11.61
C PHE A 372 -16.97 -13.83 10.20
N TYR A 373 -16.34 -14.85 9.63
CA TYR A 373 -16.62 -15.32 8.27
C TYR A 373 -18.03 -15.93 8.19
N ALA A 374 -18.75 -15.57 7.13
CA ALA A 374 -20.17 -15.90 6.96
C ALA A 374 -20.40 -17.26 6.28
N SER A 375 -19.37 -17.82 5.66
CA SER A 375 -19.46 -19.07 4.90
C SER A 375 -18.12 -19.80 4.89
N ASP A 376 -18.16 -21.09 4.53
CA ASP A 376 -16.95 -21.90 4.37
C ASP A 376 -16.14 -21.46 3.14
N GLU A 377 -16.74 -20.77 2.17
CA GLU A 377 -16.04 -20.18 1.02
C GLU A 377 -15.21 -18.94 1.40
N GLU A 378 -15.54 -18.26 2.50
CA GLU A 378 -14.75 -17.15 3.05
C GLU A 378 -13.59 -17.60 3.96
N LEU A 379 -13.55 -18.89 4.33
CA LEU A 379 -12.49 -19.53 5.12
C LEU A 379 -11.41 -20.11 4.21
#